data_AF-A0A7W8GBZ9-F1
#
_entry.id   AF-A0A7W8GBZ9-F1
#
_cell.length_a   1.000
_cell.length_b   1.000
_cell.length_c   1.000
_cell.angle_alpha   90.00
_cell.angle_beta   90.00
_cell.angle_gamma   90.00
#
_symmetry.space_group_name_H-M   'P 1'
#
loop_
_entity.id
_entity.type
_entity.pdbx_description
1 polymer ?
#
loop_
_entity_poly.entity_id
_entity_poly.type
_entity_poly.pdbx_seq_one_letter_code
_entity_poly.pdbx_strand_id
1 'polypeptide(L)'
;MRLEALLAALGELFGPRLSLREAGGEERGVVLLWDGEVDCTAGLAEGGLESVAWQLLSTAQDVWLQRLGEEGVHPGAWATASPDVSRDGVGLVLSLRGTEGVVASVRVPLTG
;
A
#
# COMPACT_ATOMS: atom_id res chain seq x y z
N MET A 1 10.50 12.15 -5.31
CA MET A 1 9.74 10.88 -5.37
C MET A 1 8.39 11.13 -6.03
N ARG A 2 8.07 10.37 -7.08
CA ARG A 2 6.80 10.44 -7.79
C ARG A 2 5.80 9.48 -7.13
N LEU A 3 4.52 9.83 -7.13
CA LEU A 3 3.44 8.98 -6.60
C LEU A 3 3.44 7.60 -7.29
N GLU A 4 3.70 7.57 -8.60
CA GLU A 4 3.92 6.35 -9.40
C GLU A 4 4.86 5.32 -8.74
N ALA A 5 6.02 5.75 -8.22
CA ALA A 5 6.98 4.84 -7.59
C ALA A 5 6.44 4.22 -6.30
N LEU A 6 5.64 4.98 -5.55
CA LEU A 6 4.96 4.52 -4.35
C LEU A 6 3.86 3.50 -4.71
N LEU A 7 3.08 3.75 -5.74
CA LEU A 7 2.03 2.83 -6.20
C LEU A 7 2.63 1.51 -6.71
N ALA A 8 3.73 1.57 -7.47
CA ALA A 8 4.44 0.39 -7.94
C ALA A 8 4.97 -0.46 -6.78
N ALA A 9 5.59 0.17 -5.78
CA ALA A 9 6.09 -0.53 -4.60
C ALA A 9 4.97 -1.19 -3.80
N LEU A 10 3.82 -0.55 -3.64
CA LEU A 10 2.65 -1.16 -3.01
C LEU A 10 2.16 -2.38 -3.79
N GLY A 11 2.13 -2.32 -5.12
CA GLY A 11 1.82 -3.48 -5.96
C GLY A 11 2.81 -4.64 -5.76
N GLU A 12 4.11 -4.35 -5.64
CA GLU A 12 5.12 -5.36 -5.31
C GLU A 12 4.88 -6.00 -3.94
N LEU A 13 4.52 -5.18 -2.94
CA LEU A 13 4.31 -5.63 -1.57
C LEU A 13 3.10 -6.57 -1.44
N PHE A 14 1.95 -6.21 -2.02
CA PHE A 14 0.70 -6.96 -1.90
C PHE A 14 0.51 -8.05 -2.97
N GLY A 15 1.37 -8.06 -3.99
CA GLY A 15 1.36 -9.03 -5.08
C GLY A 15 0.39 -8.66 -6.22
N PRO A 16 0.35 -9.48 -7.28
CA PRO A 16 -0.20 -9.10 -8.59
C PRO A 16 -1.73 -8.90 -8.61
N ARG A 17 -2.43 -9.38 -7.58
CA ARG A 17 -3.89 -9.26 -7.49
C ARG A 17 -4.32 -7.87 -7.08
N LEU A 18 -3.55 -7.20 -6.21
CA LEU A 18 -3.82 -5.84 -5.78
C LEU A 18 -2.95 -4.87 -6.57
N SER A 19 -3.57 -4.03 -7.38
CA SER A 19 -2.88 -2.96 -8.10
C SER A 19 -3.45 -1.60 -7.74
N LEU A 20 -2.62 -0.56 -7.83
CA LEU A 20 -3.00 0.80 -7.50
C LEU A 20 -2.66 1.72 -8.67
N ARG A 21 -3.56 2.65 -8.99
CA ARG A 21 -3.36 3.65 -10.04
C ARG A 21 -3.92 5.00 -9.62
N GLU A 22 -3.36 6.08 -10.14
CA GLU A 22 -3.93 7.41 -9.91
C GLU A 22 -5.36 7.48 -10.48
N ALA A 23 -6.27 8.10 -9.73
CA ALA A 23 -7.61 8.38 -10.20
C ALA A 23 -7.57 9.49 -11.26
N GLY A 24 -8.25 9.29 -12.39
CA GLY A 24 -8.40 10.35 -13.40
C GLY A 24 -9.47 11.34 -12.97
N GLY A 25 -9.09 12.57 -12.60
CA GLY A 25 -10.01 13.62 -12.18
C GLY A 25 -9.30 14.84 -11.59
N GLU A 26 -10.09 15.85 -11.16
CA GLU A 26 -9.56 17.05 -10.50
C GLU A 26 -9.13 16.79 -9.05
N GLU A 27 -9.70 15.78 -8.39
CA GLU A 27 -9.34 15.35 -7.04
C GLU A 27 -8.18 14.35 -7.06
N ARG A 28 -7.19 14.57 -6.19
CA ARG A 28 -6.06 13.63 -6.03
C ARG A 28 -6.53 12.38 -5.30
N GLY A 29 -6.70 11.30 -6.05
CA GLY A 29 -7.07 9.98 -5.51
C GLY A 29 -6.27 8.85 -6.11
N VAL A 30 -6.40 7.67 -5.52
CA VAL A 30 -5.85 6.41 -6.00
C VAL A 30 -6.97 5.39 -6.09
N VAL A 31 -7.09 4.73 -7.24
CA VAL A 31 -7.98 3.60 -7.45
C VAL A 31 -7.23 2.33 -7.10
N LEU A 32 -7.81 1.52 -6.21
CA LEU A 32 -7.34 0.19 -5.87
C LEU A 32 -8.13 -0.81 -6.71
N LEU A 33 -7.42 -1.75 -7.33
CA LEU A 33 -8.02 -2.81 -8.13
C LEU A 33 -7.66 -4.18 -7.57
N TRP A 34 -8.66 -5.05 -7.47
CA TRP A 34 -8.50 -6.47 -7.15
C TRP A 34 -8.77 -7.30 -8.41
N ASP A 35 -7.77 -8.07 -8.85
CA ASP A 35 -7.79 -8.84 -10.10
C ASP A 35 -8.19 -7.98 -11.33
N GLY A 36 -7.80 -6.70 -11.32
CA GLY A 36 -8.08 -5.75 -12.40
C GLY A 36 -9.44 -5.05 -12.32
N GLU A 37 -10.32 -5.46 -11.40
CA GLU A 37 -11.61 -4.83 -11.15
C GLU A 37 -11.49 -3.75 -10.07
N VAL A 38 -12.23 -2.65 -10.23
CA VAL A 38 -12.20 -1.56 -9.26
C VAL A 38 -12.80 -2.04 -7.94
N ASP A 39 -11.98 -2.02 -6.90
CA ASP A 39 -12.38 -2.33 -5.54
C ASP A 39 -12.91 -1.06 -4.84
N CYS A 40 -12.05 -0.04 -4.77
CA CYS A 40 -12.37 1.24 -4.16
C CYS A 40 -11.50 2.38 -4.71
N THR A 41 -11.88 3.61 -4.36
CA THR A 41 -11.09 4.81 -4.62
C THR A 41 -10.78 5.49 -3.29
N ALA A 42 -9.51 5.74 -3.02
CA ALA A 42 -9.04 6.43 -1.83
C ALA A 42 -8.61 7.86 -2.19
N GLY A 43 -9.19 8.85 -1.52
CA GLY A 43 -8.70 10.24 -1.60
C GLY A 43 -7.35 10.34 -0.88
N LEU A 44 -6.39 11.07 -1.46
CA LEU A 44 -5.10 11.30 -0.81
C LEU A 44 -5.22 12.43 0.20
N ALA A 45 -4.74 12.19 1.42
CA ALA A 45 -4.67 13.20 2.46
C ALA A 45 -3.77 14.36 2.04
N GLU A 46 -4.12 15.57 2.49
CA GLU A 46 -3.22 16.72 2.45
C GLU A 46 -2.07 16.47 3.43
N GLY A 47 -0.82 16.56 2.95
CA GLY A 47 0.33 16.35 3.82
C GLY A 47 1.63 16.00 3.09
N GLY A 48 2.62 15.65 3.90
CA GLY A 48 3.92 15.17 3.45
C GLY A 48 3.84 13.77 2.84
N LEU A 49 4.89 13.40 2.12
CA LEU A 49 4.99 12.12 1.42
C LEU A 49 4.84 10.90 2.35
N GLU A 50 5.36 10.99 3.57
CA GLU A 50 5.26 9.93 4.58
C GLU A 50 3.80 9.71 5.01
N SER A 51 3.01 10.79 5.15
CA SER A 51 1.58 10.71 5.45
C SER A 51 0.80 10.04 4.32
N VAL A 52 1.10 10.40 3.08
CA VAL A 52 0.51 9.78 1.88
C VAL A 52 0.88 8.31 1.79
N ALA A 53 2.15 7.96 2.02
CA ALA A 53 2.63 6.59 2.01
C ALA A 53 1.98 5.74 3.11
N TRP A 54 1.85 6.29 4.32
CA TRP A 54 1.19 5.61 5.42
C TRP A 54 -0.27 5.36 5.12
N GLN A 55 -0.99 6.37 4.62
CA GLN A 55 -2.40 6.22 4.26
C GLN A 55 -2.59 5.14 3.18
N LEU A 56 -1.82 5.18 2.11
CA LEU A 56 -1.93 4.21 1.01
C LEU A 56 -1.57 2.79 1.46
N LEU A 57 -0.53 2.63 2.29
CA LEU A 57 -0.16 1.33 2.84
C LEU A 57 -1.28 0.75 3.71
N SER A 58 -1.84 1.56 4.61
CA SER A 58 -2.95 1.15 5.48
C SER A 58 -4.19 0.76 4.66
N THR A 59 -4.59 1.59 3.69
CA THR A 59 -5.76 1.31 2.85
C THR A 59 -5.56 0.05 1.99
N ALA A 60 -4.38 -0.14 1.41
CA ALA A 60 -4.07 -1.35 0.65
C ALA A 60 -4.12 -2.60 1.54
N GLN A 61 -3.66 -2.51 2.79
CA GLN A 61 -3.72 -3.60 3.74
C GLN A 61 -5.17 -3.96 4.12
N ASP A 62 -6.01 -2.96 4.40
CA ASP A 62 -7.41 -3.17 4.73
C ASP A 62 -8.15 -3.89 3.58
N VAL A 63 -7.96 -3.42 2.35
CA VAL A 63 -8.56 -4.05 1.15
C VAL A 63 -8.07 -5.47 0.97
N TRP A 64 -6.76 -5.69 1.09
CA TRP A 64 -6.18 -7.02 0.92
C TRP A 64 -6.71 -8.02 1.97
N LEU A 65 -6.80 -7.60 3.24
CA LEU A 65 -7.35 -8.42 4.32
C LEU A 65 -8.85 -8.70 4.13
N GLN A 66 -9.62 -7.69 3.72
CA GLN A 66 -11.03 -7.84 3.42
C GLN A 66 -11.24 -8.87 2.29
N ARG A 67 -10.51 -8.73 1.18
CA ARG A 67 -10.65 -9.61 0.01
C ARG A 67 -10.28 -11.05 0.30
N LEU A 68 -9.19 -11.28 1.04
CA LEU A 68 -8.87 -12.63 1.50
C LEU A 68 -9.95 -13.22 2.41
N GLY A 69 -10.53 -12.39 3.29
CA GLY A 69 -11.65 -12.78 4.15
C GLY A 69 -12.89 -13.21 3.36
N GLU A 70 -13.25 -12.46 2.31
CA GLU A 70 -14.34 -12.79 1.40
C GLU A 70 -14.10 -14.11 0.64
N GLU A 71 -12.85 -14.44 0.36
CA GLU A 71 -12.44 -15.68 -0.29
C GLU A 71 -12.26 -16.86 0.68
N GLY A 72 -12.41 -16.65 2.00
CA GLY A 72 -12.16 -17.67 3.03
C GLY A 72 -10.69 -18.05 3.17
N VAL A 73 -9.77 -17.18 2.72
CA VAL A 73 -8.32 -17.39 2.78
C VAL A 73 -7.77 -16.75 4.05
N HIS A 74 -7.07 -17.52 4.87
CA HIS A 74 -6.46 -16.99 6.10
C HIS A 74 -5.18 -16.20 5.77
N PRO A 75 -5.06 -14.92 6.18
CA PRO A 75 -3.92 -14.06 5.83
C PRO A 75 -2.60 -14.40 6.53
N GLY A 76 -2.61 -15.32 7.50
CA GLY A 76 -1.40 -15.78 8.20
C GLY A 76 -0.79 -14.66 9.04
N ALA A 77 0.54 -14.48 8.96
CA ALA A 77 1.25 -13.44 9.71
C ALA A 77 0.78 -12.00 9.40
N TRP A 78 0.12 -11.79 8.25
CA TRP A 78 -0.44 -10.50 7.86
C TRP A 78 -1.66 -10.10 8.70
N ALA A 79 -2.35 -11.06 9.31
CA ALA A 79 -3.53 -10.83 10.14
C ALA A 79 -3.26 -9.89 11.32
N THR A 80 -2.04 -9.94 11.85
CA THR A 80 -1.59 -9.19 13.03
C THR A 80 -0.52 -8.16 12.67
N ALA A 81 -0.24 -7.98 11.38
CA ALA A 81 0.78 -7.03 10.96
C ALA A 81 0.22 -5.60 10.98
N SER A 82 1.03 -4.63 11.40
CA SER A 82 0.69 -3.21 11.36
C SER A 82 1.52 -2.47 10.31
N PRO A 83 0.95 -1.49 9.61
CA PRO A 83 1.66 -0.71 8.61
C PRO A 83 2.64 0.25 9.28
N ASP A 84 3.87 0.28 8.77
CA ASP A 84 4.96 1.13 9.25
C ASP A 84 5.67 1.76 8.04
N VAL A 85 5.89 3.07 8.13
CA VAL A 85 6.59 3.85 7.10
C VAL A 85 7.78 4.51 7.76
N SER A 86 8.97 4.17 7.29
CA SER A 86 10.22 4.77 7.75
C SER A 86 10.98 5.35 6.57
N ARG A 87 11.95 6.20 6.87
CA ARG A 87 12.83 6.81 5.87
C ARG A 87 14.26 6.40 6.15
N ASP A 88 14.95 5.94 5.13
CA ASP A 88 16.39 5.81 5.11
C ASP A 88 17.01 6.86 4.17
N GLY A 89 18.35 6.95 4.15
CA GLY A 89 19.08 7.91 3.32
C GLY A 89 18.89 7.72 1.81
N VAL A 90 18.20 6.66 1.37
CA VAL A 90 18.02 6.25 -0.03
C VAL A 90 16.53 6.33 -0.44
N GLY A 91 15.61 6.13 0.50
CA GLY A 91 14.22 6.53 0.35
C GLY A 91 13.28 6.09 1.45
N LEU A 92 12.03 5.80 1.08
CA LEU A 92 11.04 5.31 2.04
C LEU A 92 11.11 3.79 2.11
N VAL A 93 10.89 3.24 3.28
CA VAL A 93 10.68 1.81 3.50
C VAL A 93 9.27 1.64 4.02
N LEU A 94 8.44 0.96 3.24
CA LEU A 94 7.09 0.57 3.61
C LEU A 94 7.18 -0.85 4.15
N SER A 95 6.61 -1.09 5.32
CA SER A 95 6.67 -2.42 5.92
C SER A 95 5.39 -2.77 6.66
N LEU A 96 5.13 -4.06 6.73
CA LEU A 96 4.11 -4.65 7.57
C LEU A 96 4.82 -5.37 8.71
N ARG A 97 4.57 -4.94 9.94
CA ARG A 97 5.27 -5.41 11.14
C ARG A 97 4.34 -6.24 12.00
N GLY A 98 4.67 -7.52 12.14
CA GLY A 98 4.04 -8.41 13.10
C GLY A 98 4.73 -8.35 14.46
N THR A 99 4.26 -9.18 15.39
CA THR A 99 4.80 -9.30 16.75
C THR A 99 6.24 -9.83 16.77
N GLU A 100 6.62 -10.66 15.79
CA GLU A 100 7.93 -11.30 15.70
C GLU A 100 8.92 -10.55 14.80
N GLY A 101 8.49 -9.48 14.12
CA GLY A 101 9.34 -8.71 13.23
C GLY A 101 8.64 -8.22 11.96
N VAL A 102 9.42 -7.96 10.92
CA VAL A 102 8.92 -7.53 9.61
C VAL A 102 8.35 -8.72 8.86
N VAL A 103 7.06 -8.66 8.53
CA VAL A 103 6.34 -9.68 7.75
C VAL A 103 6.58 -9.47 6.26
N ALA A 104 6.56 -8.21 5.82
CA ALA A 104 6.83 -7.82 4.44
C ALA A 104 7.39 -6.40 4.42
N SER A 105 8.24 -6.09 3.44
CA SER A 105 8.75 -4.73 3.25
C SER A 105 9.15 -4.48 1.81
N VAL A 106 8.97 -3.24 1.36
CA VAL A 106 9.41 -2.74 0.06
C VAL A 106 10.04 -1.36 0.22
N ARG A 107 11.05 -1.06 -0.59
CA ARG A 107 11.69 0.26 -0.59
C ARG A 107 11.20 1.09 -1.77
N VAL A 108 10.81 2.34 -1.50
CA VAL A 108 10.49 3.35 -2.51
C VAL A 108 11.67 4.32 -2.64
N PRO A 109 12.41 4.30 -3.76
CA PRO A 109 13.55 5.19 -3.97
C PRO A 109 13.10 6.66 -4.10
N LEU A 110 13.85 7.59 -3.51
CA LEU A 110 13.55 9.03 -3.62
C LEU A 110 13.80 9.60 -5.02
N THR A 111 14.71 8.96 -5.76
CA THR A 111 15.16 9.33 -7.09
C THR A 111 14.64 8.36 -8.15
N GLY A 112 13.78 8.89 -9.02
CA GLY A 112 13.27 8.32 -10.26
C GLY A 112 12.79 9.46 -11.15
#